data_AF-A0A1S8XKK2-F1
#
_entry.id   AF-A0A1S8XKK2-F1
#
_cell.length_a   1.000
_cell.length_b   1.000
_cell.length_c   1.000
_cell.angle_alpha   90.00
_cell.angle_beta   90.00
_cell.angle_gamma   90.00
#
_symmetry.space_group_name_H-M   'P 1'
#
loop_
_entity.id
_entity.type
_entity.pdbx_description
1 polymer ?
#
loop_
_entity_poly.entity_id
_entity_poly.type
_entity_poly.pdbx_seq_one_letter_code
_entity_poly.pdbx_strand_id
1 'polypeptide(L)'
;NKRADELSNEAMDLHGTGVKPGHMVLGGEDRPQPRAVHPLLATDEPGTVQELPLDPAPSAPSTAARWTGATSTPTRLILLRHGQTEMSAQKLYAGHSDAPLTELGEQQVRAAAQRIAAGLDGEGFYGAQHIDAIVASPLSRAQRSAEILADTIEGPAVETAECLREMDFGDWDGLSFADAHARDPQLH
;
A
#
# COMPACT_ATOMS: atom_id res chain seq x y z
N ASN A 1 11.69 -0.39 -12.41
CA ASN A 1 10.34 -0.96 -12.66
C ASN A 1 10.26 -2.43 -12.32
N LYS A 2 11.09 -3.33 -12.88
CA LYS A 2 11.13 -4.76 -12.53
C LYS A 2 11.08 -5.08 -11.02
N ARG A 3 11.86 -4.38 -10.20
CA ARG A 3 11.88 -4.57 -8.74
C ARG A 3 10.58 -4.16 -8.05
N ALA A 4 9.86 -3.15 -8.57
CA ALA A 4 8.58 -2.71 -8.01
C ALA A 4 7.45 -3.68 -8.38
N ASP A 5 7.46 -4.20 -9.61
CA ASP A 5 6.48 -5.20 -10.07
C ASP A 5 6.67 -6.54 -9.34
N GLU A 6 7.92 -6.98 -9.19
CA GLU A 6 8.27 -8.14 -8.36
C GLU A 6 7.82 -7.94 -6.92
N LEU A 7 8.14 -6.81 -6.29
CA LEU A 7 7.74 -6.53 -4.91
C LEU A 7 6.23 -6.42 -4.74
N SER A 8 5.51 -5.88 -5.73
CA SER A 8 4.05 -5.81 -5.69
C SER A 8 3.42 -7.21 -5.81
N ASN A 9 3.94 -8.06 -6.69
CA ASN A 9 3.50 -9.44 -6.83
C ASN A 9 3.85 -10.26 -5.58
N GLU A 10 5.10 -10.17 -5.11
CA GLU A 10 5.56 -10.81 -3.88
C GLU A 10 4.75 -10.33 -2.67
N ALA A 11 4.43 -9.05 -2.54
CA ALA A 11 3.61 -8.55 -1.43
C ALA A 11 2.17 -9.08 -1.47
N MET A 12 1.60 -9.26 -2.66
CA MET A 12 0.28 -9.87 -2.85
C MET A 12 0.31 -11.38 -2.55
N ASP A 13 1.36 -12.09 -2.97
CA ASP A 13 1.52 -13.54 -2.78
C ASP A 13 1.91 -13.92 -1.33
N LEU A 14 2.75 -13.11 -0.67
CA LEU A 14 3.22 -13.35 0.70
C LEU A 14 2.12 -13.19 1.76
N HIS A 15 1.02 -12.50 1.44
CA HIS A 15 -0.10 -12.33 2.37
C HIS A 15 -0.82 -13.66 2.69
N GLY A 16 -0.66 -14.70 1.85
CA GLY A 16 -1.14 -16.06 2.13
C GLY A 16 -0.28 -16.87 3.11
N THR A 17 0.91 -16.38 3.49
CA THR A 17 1.91 -17.15 4.28
C THR A 17 2.25 -16.56 5.65
N GLY A 18 1.59 -15.47 6.06
CA GLY A 18 1.76 -14.87 7.39
C GLY A 18 3.03 -14.02 7.57
N VAL A 19 3.75 -13.71 6.49
CA VAL A 19 4.93 -12.83 6.52
C VAL A 19 4.49 -11.36 6.44
N LYS A 20 4.99 -10.51 7.35
CA LYS A 20 4.71 -9.07 7.35
C LYS A 20 5.47 -8.38 6.20
N PRO A 21 4.82 -7.58 5.33
CA PRO A 21 5.51 -6.85 4.27
C PRO A 21 6.49 -5.81 4.86
N GLY A 22 7.66 -5.67 4.22
CA GLY A 22 8.70 -4.71 4.61
C GLY A 22 8.28 -3.26 4.30
N HIS A 23 8.59 -2.35 5.22
CA HIS A 23 8.50 -0.91 5.01
C HIS A 23 9.73 -0.46 4.22
N MET A 24 9.55 0.28 3.12
CA MET A 24 10.66 0.92 2.41
C MET A 24 10.62 2.42 2.71
N VAL A 25 11.55 2.88 3.54
CA VAL A 25 11.83 4.30 3.75
C VAL A 25 12.91 4.70 2.75
N LEU A 26 12.57 5.54 1.78
CA LEU A 26 13.53 6.06 0.80
C LEU A 26 14.27 7.27 1.40
N GLY A 27 15.51 7.05 1.86
CA GLY A 27 16.47 8.12 2.13
C GLY A 27 17.35 7.95 3.39
N GLY A 28 18.66 7.78 3.17
CA GLY A 28 19.73 8.28 4.05
C GLY A 28 20.27 7.33 5.11
N GLU A 29 21.49 6.84 4.87
CA GLU A 29 22.30 6.02 5.77
C GLU A 29 22.72 6.75 7.07
N ASP A 30 22.97 5.93 8.09
CA ASP A 30 23.71 6.18 9.34
C ASP A 30 23.09 7.14 10.38
N ARG A 31 22.51 6.56 11.44
CA ARG A 31 22.09 7.30 12.64
C ARG A 31 22.98 6.88 13.82
N PRO A 32 23.80 7.77 14.39
CA PRO A 32 24.57 7.45 15.58
C PRO A 32 23.63 7.26 16.78
N GLN A 33 23.85 6.17 17.52
CA GLN A 33 23.11 5.83 18.75
C GLN A 33 23.32 6.92 19.82
N PRO A 34 22.27 7.52 20.40
CA PRO A 34 22.44 8.47 21.48
C PRO A 34 22.86 7.75 22.78
N ARG A 35 24.01 8.16 23.31
CA ARG A 35 24.55 7.78 24.61
C ARG A 35 23.54 8.05 25.73
N ALA A 36 23.34 7.06 26.61
CA ALA A 36 22.60 7.24 27.86
C ALA A 36 23.30 8.29 28.75
N VAL A 37 22.59 9.37 29.05
CA VAL A 37 22.97 10.33 30.10
C VAL A 37 22.28 9.91 31.39
N HIS A 38 23.07 9.41 32.35
CA HIS A 38 22.66 9.30 33.75
C HIS A 38 22.70 10.69 34.41
N PRO A 39 21.72 11.01 35.26
CA PRO A 39 21.95 11.89 36.39
C PRO A 39 22.00 11.06 37.69
N LEU A 40 23.16 11.10 38.35
CA LEU A 40 23.35 11.04 39.82
C LEU A 40 22.72 12.32 40.41
N LEU A 41 22.17 12.47 41.63
CA LEU A 41 22.28 11.82 42.95
C LEU A 41 21.04 12.22 43.79
N ALA A 42 20.85 11.52 44.91
CA ALA A 42 19.69 11.46 45.82
C ALA A 42 19.43 12.66 46.75
N THR A 43 18.21 12.74 47.33
CA THR A 43 17.94 13.07 48.75
C THR A 43 16.56 12.55 49.23
N ASP A 44 16.48 12.26 50.53
CA ASP A 44 15.41 11.69 51.37
C ASP A 44 14.07 12.46 51.47
N GLU A 45 13.03 11.70 51.86
CA GLU A 45 11.78 12.04 52.59
C GLU A 45 10.45 11.65 51.87
N PRO A 46 9.51 10.94 52.54
CA PRO A 46 8.25 10.48 51.95
C PRO A 46 7.12 11.52 52.14
N GLY A 47 6.57 12.03 51.04
CA GLY A 47 5.45 12.97 51.06
C GLY A 47 4.41 12.64 49.99
N THR A 48 3.17 12.42 50.41
CA THR A 48 1.98 12.15 49.60
C THR A 48 1.86 13.11 48.41
N VAL A 49 1.80 12.58 47.18
CA VAL A 49 1.44 13.34 45.98
C VAL A 49 0.03 12.97 45.54
N GLN A 50 -0.84 13.98 45.51
CA GLN A 50 -2.22 13.92 45.05
C GLN A 50 -2.22 13.98 43.52
N GLU A 51 -2.79 12.96 42.89
CA GLU A 51 -2.87 12.84 41.43
C GLU A 51 -3.96 13.81 40.91
N LEU A 52 -3.52 14.87 40.22
CA LEU A 52 -4.42 15.75 39.46
C LEU A 52 -4.68 15.09 38.08
N PRO A 53 -5.91 15.15 37.53
CA PRO A 53 -6.22 14.51 36.27
C PRO A 53 -5.36 15.08 35.13
N LEU A 54 -4.65 14.21 34.44
CA LEU A 54 -3.95 14.54 33.20
C LEU A 54 -4.99 14.67 32.09
N ASP A 55 -5.22 15.90 31.60
CA ASP A 55 -5.89 16.09 30.32
C ASP A 55 -5.14 15.30 29.23
N PRO A 56 -5.83 14.61 28.30
CA PRO A 56 -5.17 13.87 27.26
C PRO A 56 -4.38 14.83 26.36
N ALA A 57 -3.07 14.66 26.32
CA ALA A 57 -2.18 15.44 25.46
C ALA A 57 -2.59 15.26 23.98
N PRO A 58 -2.56 16.34 23.16
CA PRO A 58 -2.83 16.21 21.74
C PRO A 58 -1.79 15.29 21.09
N SER A 59 -2.28 14.35 20.28
CA SER A 59 -1.44 13.38 19.56
C SER A 59 -0.44 14.11 18.67
N ALA A 60 0.85 13.85 18.87
CA ALA A 60 1.92 14.50 18.12
C ALA A 60 1.82 14.14 16.62
N PRO A 61 2.01 15.10 15.69
CA PRO A 61 1.99 14.81 14.27
C PRO A 61 3.15 13.90 13.87
N SER A 62 2.88 13.01 12.92
CA SER A 62 3.86 12.12 12.28
C SER A 62 5.12 12.88 11.85
N THR A 63 6.28 12.30 12.13
CA THR A 63 7.62 12.81 11.76
C THR A 63 7.77 13.16 10.28
N ALA A 64 6.98 12.53 9.40
CA ALA A 64 6.97 12.84 7.96
C ALA A 64 6.46 14.25 7.64
N ALA A 65 5.55 14.80 8.44
CA ALA A 65 4.97 16.13 8.21
C ALA A 65 5.97 17.27 8.43
N ARG A 66 7.05 17.02 9.19
CA ARG A 66 8.00 18.06 9.61
C ARG A 66 9.03 18.42 8.53
N TRP A 67 9.27 17.55 7.55
CA TRP A 67 10.23 17.81 6.46
C TRP A 67 9.62 18.60 5.29
N THR A 68 8.32 18.47 5.06
CA THR A 68 7.61 19.14 3.94
C THR A 68 7.12 20.54 4.27
N GLY A 69 7.22 20.98 5.54
CA GLY A 69 6.60 22.21 6.00
C GLY A 69 5.06 22.16 5.96
N ALA A 70 4.48 20.97 5.87
CA ALA A 70 3.04 20.80 5.79
C ALA A 70 2.37 21.22 7.11
N THR A 71 1.44 22.16 7.02
CA THR A 71 0.67 22.69 8.17
C THR A 71 -0.70 22.05 8.31
N SER A 72 -1.08 21.14 7.42
CA SER A 72 -2.35 20.41 7.41
C SER A 72 -2.13 18.90 7.50
N THR A 73 -3.20 18.16 7.80
CA THR A 73 -3.20 16.70 7.68
C THR A 73 -2.85 16.30 6.25
N PRO A 74 -1.81 15.48 6.03
CA PRO A 74 -1.42 15.06 4.69
C PRO A 74 -2.44 14.08 4.10
N THR A 75 -2.69 14.18 2.80
CA THR A 75 -3.45 13.17 2.06
C THR A 75 -2.64 11.88 1.97
N ARG A 76 -3.24 10.75 2.36
CA ARG A 76 -2.64 9.42 2.19
C ARG A 76 -3.22 8.78 0.94
N LEU A 77 -2.34 8.24 0.10
CA LEU A 77 -2.72 7.46 -1.06
C LEU A 77 -2.35 6.00 -0.83
N ILE A 78 -3.32 5.10 -0.97
CA ILE A 78 -3.10 3.65 -0.95
C ILE A 78 -3.15 3.16 -2.38
N LEU A 79 -2.07 2.54 -2.85
CA LEU A 79 -2.00 1.96 -4.18
C LEU A 79 -2.23 0.45 -4.07
N LEU A 80 -3.34 0.00 -4.63
CA LEU A 80 -3.68 -1.42 -4.75
C LEU A 80 -3.60 -1.83 -6.23
N ARG A 81 -2.68 -2.74 -6.54
CA ARG A 81 -2.66 -3.39 -7.86
C ARG A 81 -3.83 -4.36 -7.96
N HIS A 82 -4.41 -4.50 -9.14
CA HIS A 82 -5.43 -5.51 -9.39
C HIS A 82 -4.93 -6.93 -9.03
N GLY A 83 -5.86 -7.82 -8.68
CA GLY A 83 -5.53 -9.23 -8.43
C GLY A 83 -5.00 -9.94 -9.68
N GLN A 84 -4.47 -11.15 -9.50
CA GLN A 84 -4.01 -11.98 -10.62
C GLN A 84 -5.09 -12.17 -11.70
N THR A 85 -4.67 -12.10 -12.96
CA THR A 85 -5.39 -12.53 -14.17
C THR A 85 -4.65 -13.69 -14.85
N GLU A 86 -5.30 -14.40 -15.77
CA GLU A 86 -4.65 -15.47 -16.56
C GLU A 86 -3.38 -14.99 -17.29
N MET A 87 -3.44 -13.79 -17.89
CA MET A 87 -2.30 -13.19 -18.58
C MET A 87 -1.14 -12.90 -17.61
N SER A 88 -1.45 -12.39 -16.41
CA SER A 88 -0.42 -12.12 -15.41
C SER A 88 0.22 -13.41 -14.88
N ALA A 89 -0.57 -14.48 -14.71
CA ALA A 89 -0.07 -15.80 -14.29
C ALA A 89 0.88 -16.38 -15.35
N GLN A 90 0.58 -16.15 -16.62
CA GLN A 90 1.40 -16.58 -17.76
C GLN A 90 2.53 -15.58 -18.11
N LYS A 91 2.65 -14.47 -17.39
CA LYS A 91 3.64 -13.39 -17.62
C LYS A 91 3.57 -12.81 -19.04
N LEU A 92 2.35 -12.66 -19.55
CA LEU A 92 2.07 -12.00 -20.82
C LEU A 92 1.90 -10.49 -20.61
N TYR A 93 2.23 -9.69 -21.63
CA TYR A 93 1.87 -8.29 -21.65
C TYR A 93 0.35 -8.14 -21.62
N ALA A 94 -0.14 -7.29 -20.72
CA ALA A 94 -1.56 -7.03 -20.55
C ALA A 94 -1.78 -5.52 -20.37
N GLY A 95 -1.74 -4.79 -21.49
CA GLY A 95 -2.02 -3.37 -21.55
C GLY A 95 -3.52 -3.14 -21.54
N HIS A 96 -4.07 -2.86 -22.72
CA HIS A 96 -5.50 -2.61 -22.92
C HIS A 96 -6.33 -3.88 -23.04
N SER A 97 -5.70 -5.03 -23.25
CA SER A 97 -6.36 -6.34 -23.18
C SER A 97 -7.08 -6.52 -21.84
N ASP A 98 -8.39 -6.73 -21.92
CA ASP A 98 -9.24 -6.83 -20.74
C ASP A 98 -9.37 -8.28 -20.27
N ALA A 99 -8.37 -8.72 -19.49
CA ALA A 99 -8.38 -10.03 -18.85
C ALA A 99 -9.06 -9.97 -17.48
N PRO A 100 -10.05 -10.83 -17.19
CA PRO A 100 -10.69 -10.88 -15.88
C PRO A 100 -9.74 -11.43 -14.80
N LEU A 101 -10.11 -11.20 -13.53
CA LEU A 101 -9.41 -11.82 -12.40
C LEU A 101 -9.58 -13.34 -12.41
N THR A 102 -8.54 -14.06 -11.98
CA THR A 102 -8.68 -15.47 -11.61
C THR A 102 -9.32 -15.58 -10.22
N GLU A 103 -9.74 -16.79 -9.84
CA GLU A 103 -10.23 -17.04 -8.48
C GLU A 103 -9.16 -16.71 -7.42
N LEU A 104 -7.89 -17.04 -7.71
CA LEU A 104 -6.76 -16.64 -6.88
C LEU A 104 -6.61 -15.11 -6.83
N GLY A 105 -6.81 -14.42 -7.95
CA GLY A 105 -6.80 -12.96 -8.01
C GLY A 105 -7.87 -12.32 -7.11
N GLU A 106 -9.09 -12.85 -7.09
CA GLU A 106 -10.12 -12.37 -6.17
C GLU A 106 -9.72 -12.60 -4.70
N GLN A 107 -9.15 -13.77 -4.38
CA GLN A 107 -8.69 -14.08 -3.01
C GLN A 107 -7.59 -13.13 -2.55
N GLN A 108 -6.62 -12.83 -3.42
CA GLN A 108 -5.56 -11.85 -3.16
C GLN A 108 -6.14 -10.47 -2.83
N VAL A 109 -7.10 -10.00 -3.62
CA VAL A 109 -7.75 -8.70 -3.39
C VAL A 109 -8.53 -8.69 -2.08
N ARG A 110 -9.30 -9.73 -1.77
CA ARG A 110 -10.01 -9.83 -0.48
C ARG A 110 -9.06 -9.76 0.70
N ALA A 111 -7.92 -10.43 0.61
CA ALA A 111 -6.93 -10.42 1.68
C ALA A 111 -6.27 -9.04 1.84
N ALA A 112 -5.94 -8.38 0.72
CA ALA A 112 -5.46 -6.99 0.74
C ALA A 112 -6.50 -6.04 1.34
N ALA A 113 -7.78 -6.19 0.97
CA ALA A 113 -8.87 -5.38 1.50
C ALA A 113 -9.07 -5.57 3.01
N GLN A 114 -9.02 -6.81 3.51
CA GLN A 114 -9.04 -7.09 4.95
C GLN A 114 -7.87 -6.43 5.69
N ARG A 115 -6.68 -6.42 5.08
CA ARG A 115 -5.52 -5.74 5.64
C ARG A 115 -5.70 -4.22 5.70
N ILE A 116 -6.27 -3.63 4.65
CA ILE A 116 -6.63 -2.20 4.62
C ILE A 116 -7.66 -1.90 5.72
N ALA A 117 -8.67 -2.76 5.86
CA ALA A 117 -9.70 -2.61 6.88
C ALA A 117 -9.12 -2.61 8.30
N ALA A 118 -8.20 -3.52 8.59
CA ALA A 118 -7.55 -3.65 9.90
C ALA A 118 -6.60 -2.49 10.26
N GLY A 119 -6.29 -1.60 9.30
CA GLY A 119 -5.30 -0.54 9.46
C GLY A 119 -3.88 -1.05 9.17
N LEU A 120 -3.25 -0.46 8.15
CA LEU A 120 -1.95 -0.90 7.62
C LEU A 120 -0.79 -0.79 8.63
N ASP A 121 -0.92 0.11 9.60
CA ASP A 121 0.12 0.58 10.51
C ASP A 121 0.09 -0.10 11.89
N GLY A 122 -0.94 -0.91 12.21
CA GLY A 122 -1.16 -1.45 13.55
C GLY A 122 -1.63 -0.44 14.60
N GLU A 123 -1.54 0.86 14.31
CA GLU A 123 -1.93 1.97 15.20
C GLU A 123 -3.40 2.40 15.02
N GLY A 124 -4.19 1.70 14.20
CA GLY A 124 -5.65 1.91 14.02
C GLY A 124 -6.08 3.27 13.43
N PHE A 125 -5.16 4.22 13.30
CA PHE A 125 -5.44 5.61 12.93
C PHE A 125 -5.87 5.80 11.46
N TYR A 126 -5.68 4.79 10.62
CA TYR A 126 -5.96 4.85 9.17
C TYR A 126 -6.65 3.59 8.64
N GLY A 127 -7.49 2.95 9.45
CA GLY A 127 -8.32 1.80 9.03
C GLY A 127 -9.42 2.19 8.03
N ALA A 128 -10.21 1.19 7.60
CA ALA A 128 -11.29 1.32 6.60
C ALA A 128 -12.16 2.59 6.75
N GLN A 129 -12.49 2.97 8.00
CA GLN A 129 -13.30 4.15 8.29
C GLN A 129 -12.72 5.51 7.85
N HIS A 130 -11.50 5.55 7.28
CA HIS A 130 -10.85 6.77 6.78
C HIS A 130 -10.62 6.76 5.26
N ILE A 131 -11.25 5.85 4.51
CA ILE A 131 -11.18 5.87 3.05
C ILE A 131 -12.25 6.81 2.50
N ASP A 132 -11.84 8.01 2.10
CA ASP A 132 -12.74 9.02 1.55
C ASP A 132 -13.15 8.76 0.10
N ALA A 133 -12.30 8.07 -0.68
CA ALA A 133 -12.55 7.78 -2.09
C ALA A 133 -11.83 6.50 -2.55
N ILE A 134 -12.44 5.80 -3.50
CA ILE A 134 -11.83 4.69 -4.24
C ILE A 134 -11.84 5.06 -5.72
N VAL A 135 -10.66 5.13 -6.33
CA VAL A 135 -10.50 5.47 -7.75
C VAL A 135 -9.82 4.32 -8.48
N ALA A 136 -10.39 3.90 -9.62
CA ALA A 136 -9.93 2.74 -10.36
C ALA A 136 -9.77 3.01 -11.86
N SER A 137 -8.85 2.28 -12.48
CA SER A 137 -8.71 2.17 -13.93
C SER A 137 -9.99 1.59 -14.56
N PRO A 138 -10.36 1.98 -15.80
CA PRO A 138 -11.55 1.46 -16.48
C PRO A 138 -11.48 -0.04 -16.84
N LEU A 139 -10.31 -0.69 -16.73
CA LEU A 139 -10.14 -2.10 -17.08
C LEU A 139 -10.85 -3.02 -16.08
N SER A 140 -11.52 -4.08 -16.55
CA SER A 140 -12.39 -4.93 -15.72
C SER A 140 -11.68 -5.54 -14.51
N ARG A 141 -10.41 -5.95 -14.66
CA ARG A 141 -9.58 -6.44 -13.54
C ARG A 141 -9.40 -5.42 -12.41
N ALA A 142 -9.25 -4.15 -12.75
CA ALA A 142 -9.09 -3.08 -11.77
C ALA A 142 -10.45 -2.72 -11.15
N GLN A 143 -11.51 -2.63 -11.96
CA GLN A 143 -12.88 -2.41 -11.49
C GLN A 143 -13.30 -3.50 -10.50
N ARG A 144 -13.16 -4.78 -10.88
CA ARG A 144 -13.49 -5.91 -10.02
C ARG A 144 -12.68 -5.92 -8.72
N SER A 145 -11.41 -5.54 -8.77
CA SER A 145 -10.58 -5.43 -7.57
C SER A 145 -11.07 -4.30 -6.64
N ALA A 146 -11.45 -3.16 -7.21
CA ALA A 146 -11.96 -2.00 -6.47
C ALA A 146 -13.34 -2.27 -5.87
N GLU A 147 -14.22 -2.99 -6.57
CA GLU A 147 -15.52 -3.45 -6.05
C GLU A 147 -15.33 -4.36 -4.84
N ILE A 148 -14.46 -5.37 -4.93
CA ILE A 148 -14.17 -6.27 -3.81
C ILE A 148 -13.64 -5.48 -2.61
N LEU A 149 -12.77 -4.48 -2.84
CA LEU A 149 -12.28 -3.61 -1.78
C LEU A 149 -13.43 -2.80 -1.14
N ALA A 150 -14.23 -2.12 -1.96
CA ALA A 150 -15.35 -1.29 -1.51
C ALA A 150 -16.34 -2.11 -0.68
N ASP A 151 -16.72 -3.29 -1.15
CA ASP A 151 -17.60 -4.22 -0.44
C ASP A 151 -17.00 -4.67 0.89
N THR A 152 -15.70 -4.99 0.92
CA THR A 152 -15.03 -5.51 2.12
C THR A 152 -14.89 -4.45 3.22
N ILE A 153 -14.71 -3.18 2.85
CA ILE A 153 -14.53 -2.08 3.80
C ILE A 153 -15.82 -1.30 4.08
N GLU A 154 -16.93 -1.70 3.45
CA GLU A 154 -18.19 -0.93 3.43
C GLU A 154 -17.94 0.54 3.02
N GLY A 155 -17.13 0.71 1.97
CA GLY A 155 -16.55 1.98 1.55
C GLY A 155 -17.38 2.77 0.54
N PRO A 156 -16.84 3.90 0.04
CA PRO A 156 -17.50 4.69 -1.00
C PRO A 156 -17.60 3.93 -2.33
N ALA A 157 -18.49 4.39 -3.20
CA ALA A 157 -18.59 3.87 -4.55
C ALA A 157 -17.28 4.09 -5.34
N VAL A 158 -16.99 3.17 -6.26
CA VAL A 158 -15.79 3.24 -7.09
C VAL A 158 -15.95 4.32 -8.16
N GLU A 159 -15.02 5.26 -8.19
CA GLU A 159 -14.89 6.25 -9.25
C GLU A 159 -13.95 5.75 -10.34
N THR A 160 -14.40 5.80 -11.60
CA THR A 160 -13.56 5.39 -12.73
C THR A 160 -12.74 6.56 -13.26
N ALA A 161 -11.43 6.36 -13.41
CA ALA A 161 -10.50 7.32 -13.96
C ALA A 161 -9.76 6.75 -15.18
N GLU A 162 -10.08 7.28 -16.36
CA GLU A 162 -9.46 6.89 -17.64
C GLU A 162 -7.93 7.07 -17.64
N CYS A 163 -7.42 8.07 -16.91
CA CYS A 163 -5.98 8.33 -16.81
C CYS A 163 -5.20 7.26 -16.03
N LEU A 164 -5.88 6.33 -15.36
CA LEU A 164 -5.28 5.17 -14.69
C LEU A 164 -5.26 3.91 -15.56
N ARG A 165 -5.64 4.01 -16.84
CA ARG A 165 -5.49 2.89 -17.78
C ARG A 165 -4.02 2.52 -17.93
N GLU A 166 -3.75 1.21 -17.96
CA GLU A 166 -2.40 0.66 -18.14
C GLU A 166 -1.78 1.14 -19.47
N MET A 167 -0.45 1.08 -19.56
CA MET A 167 0.28 1.34 -20.79
C MET A 167 -0.28 0.51 -21.96
N ASP A 168 -0.47 1.13 -23.12
CA ASP A 168 -0.80 0.43 -24.34
C ASP A 168 0.45 -0.24 -24.91
N PHE A 169 0.55 -1.57 -24.80
CA PHE A 169 1.65 -2.34 -25.40
C PHE A 169 1.41 -2.62 -26.89
N GLY A 170 0.28 -2.17 -27.45
CA GLY A 170 -0.09 -2.34 -28.85
C GLY A 170 -0.01 -3.80 -29.28
N ASP A 171 0.79 -4.04 -30.30
CA ASP A 171 0.99 -5.36 -30.91
C ASP A 171 1.64 -6.40 -30.00
N TRP A 172 2.19 -6.00 -28.84
CA TRP A 172 2.77 -6.92 -27.88
C TRP A 172 1.77 -7.45 -26.85
N ASP A 173 0.54 -6.91 -26.80
CA ASP A 173 -0.50 -7.45 -25.91
C ASP A 173 -0.71 -8.95 -26.15
N GLY A 174 -0.70 -9.72 -25.06
CA GLY A 174 -0.81 -11.18 -25.09
C GLY A 174 0.48 -11.93 -25.44
N LEU A 175 1.57 -11.23 -25.79
CA LEU A 175 2.86 -11.87 -25.97
C LEU A 175 3.59 -12.06 -24.65
N SER A 176 4.37 -13.13 -24.55
CA SER A 176 5.39 -13.21 -23.52
C SER A 176 6.51 -12.22 -23.83
N PHE A 177 7.34 -11.91 -22.82
CA PHE A 177 8.55 -11.10 -23.02
C PHE A 177 9.45 -11.70 -24.12
N ALA A 178 9.58 -13.02 -24.17
CA ALA A 178 10.42 -13.70 -25.16
C ALA A 178 9.83 -13.61 -26.58
N ASP A 179 8.51 -13.75 -26.71
CA ASP A 179 7.85 -13.66 -28.01
C ASP A 179 7.86 -12.23 -28.56
N ALA A 180 7.63 -11.23 -27.69
CA ALA A 180 7.76 -9.82 -28.05
C ALA A 180 9.18 -9.48 -28.52
N HIS A 181 10.20 -9.94 -27.79
CA HIS A 181 11.60 -9.77 -28.17
C HIS A 181 11.95 -10.47 -29.50
N ALA A 182 11.44 -11.68 -29.70
CA ALA A 182 11.68 -12.44 -30.94
C ALA A 182 11.01 -11.77 -32.15
N ARG A 183 9.84 -11.17 -31.93
CA ARG A 183 9.07 -10.47 -32.97
C ARG A 183 9.71 -9.15 -33.36
N ASP A 184 10.06 -8.31 -32.39
CA ASP A 184 10.59 -6.95 -32.63
C ASP A 184 11.91 -6.67 -31.86
N PRO A 185 13.04 -7.35 -32.17
CA PRO A 185 14.26 -7.29 -31.37
C PRO A 185 14.92 -5.90 -31.27
N GLN A 186 14.56 -4.98 -32.18
CA GLN A 186 15.11 -3.62 -32.21
C GLN A 186 14.25 -2.61 -31.43
N LEU A 187 13.01 -2.98 -31.10
CA LEU A 187 12.05 -2.10 -30.43
C LEU A 187 11.79 -2.53 -28.97
N HIS A 188 11.88 -3.83 -28.68
CA HIS A 188 11.65 -4.44 -27.36
C HIS A 188 12.92 -4.46 -26.49
#